data_AF-A0A7K0P300-F1
#
_entry.id   AF-A0A7K0P300-F1
#
_cell.length_a   1.000
_cell.length_b   1.000
_cell.length_c   1.000
_cell.angle_alpha   90.00
_cell.angle_beta   90.00
_cell.angle_gamma   90.00
#
_symmetry.space_group_name_H-M   'P 1'
#
loop_
_entity.id
_entity.type
_entity.pdbx_description
1 polymer ?
#
loop_
_entity_poly.entity_id
_entity_poly.type
_entity_poly.pdbx_seq_one_letter_code
_entity_poly.pdbx_strand_id
1 'polypeptide(L)'
;MAADTEPTRLWGGRFASGPSDAMTALSASVHFDWRLAPYDIEQTHAHARVLAAAGLLNEAELALVEGALADVAGRISSGELGPEAQDEDVHTAIERHLIAILGDLGGKLRAGRSRNDQVSTDFRMYLRHQVRVIARAV
;
A
#
# COMPACT_ATOMS: atom_id res chain seq x y z
N MET A 1 -17.23 22.28 2.63
CA MET A 1 -17.86 21.04 2.15
C MET A 1 -17.02 19.91 2.67
N ALA A 2 -17.58 19.05 3.54
CA ALA A 2 -16.84 17.91 4.06
C ALA A 2 -16.50 16.99 2.88
N ALA A 3 -15.21 16.67 2.72
CA ALA A 3 -14.81 15.65 1.77
C ALA A 3 -15.42 14.33 2.28
N ASP A 4 -16.23 13.67 1.44
CA ASP A 4 -16.68 12.31 1.69
C ASP A 4 -15.43 11.43 1.83
N THR A 5 -15.14 11.04 3.07
CA THR A 5 -14.10 10.06 3.40
C THR A 5 -14.64 8.66 3.16
N GLU A 6 -15.14 8.39 1.97
CA GLU A 6 -15.43 7.02 1.58
C GLU A 6 -14.09 6.27 1.44
N PRO A 7 -13.90 5.14 2.16
CA PRO A 7 -12.66 4.40 2.11
C PRO A 7 -12.36 4.01 0.65
N THR A 8 -11.12 4.23 0.20
CA THR A 8 -10.75 3.85 -1.16
C THR A 8 -10.82 2.32 -1.26
N ARG A 9 -11.84 1.82 -1.97
CA ARG A 9 -11.98 0.40 -2.30
C ARG A 9 -11.68 0.20 -3.78
N LEU A 10 -10.69 -0.63 -4.09
CA LEU A 10 -10.24 -0.85 -5.47
C LEU A 10 -11.28 -1.63 -6.29
N TRP A 11 -12.09 -2.45 -5.63
CA TRP A 11 -13.07 -3.31 -6.30
C TRP A 11 -14.48 -2.71 -6.31
N GLY A 12 -14.72 -1.58 -5.62
CA GLY A 12 -16.04 -0.96 -5.48
C GLY A 12 -16.43 0.02 -6.60
N GLY A 13 -15.46 0.58 -7.33
CA GLY A 13 -15.68 1.75 -8.20
C GLY A 13 -16.57 1.55 -9.43
N ARG A 14 -17.04 0.31 -9.70
CA ARG A 14 -17.90 -0.02 -10.85
C ARG A 14 -19.29 -0.53 -10.47
N PHE A 15 -19.62 -0.56 -9.18
CA PHE A 15 -20.92 -0.98 -8.70
C PHE A 15 -21.83 0.23 -8.45
N ALA A 16 -23.13 0.08 -8.70
CA ALA A 16 -24.12 1.13 -8.42
C ALA A 16 -24.32 1.38 -6.92
N SER A 17 -23.94 0.41 -6.08
CA SER A 17 -23.93 0.48 -4.62
C SER A 17 -22.67 -0.21 -4.08
N GLY A 18 -22.33 0.01 -2.81
CA GLY A 18 -21.25 -0.71 -2.15
C GLY A 18 -21.48 -2.23 -2.09
N PRO A 19 -20.41 -3.03 -1.88
CA PRO A 19 -20.54 -4.47 -1.65
C PRO A 19 -21.35 -4.74 -0.38
N SER A 20 -21.99 -5.91 -0.31
CA SER A 20 -22.62 -6.37 0.94
C SER A 20 -21.57 -6.59 2.03
N ASP A 21 -22.00 -6.59 3.29
CA ASP A 21 -21.13 -6.89 4.43
C ASP A 21 -20.50 -8.28 4.29
N ALA A 22 -21.27 -9.27 3.83
CA ALA A 22 -20.78 -10.62 3.58
C ALA A 22 -19.67 -10.65 2.51
N MET A 23 -19.81 -9.88 1.43
CA MET A 23 -18.77 -9.79 0.40
C MET A 23 -17.52 -9.08 0.92
N THR A 24 -17.69 -7.99 1.67
CA THR A 24 -16.59 -7.24 2.28
C THR A 24 -15.79 -8.12 3.24
N ALA A 25 -16.47 -8.88 4.09
CA ALA A 25 -15.84 -9.81 5.03
C ALA A 25 -15.10 -10.96 4.31
N LEU A 26 -15.65 -11.45 3.18
CA LEU A 26 -15.04 -12.51 2.40
C LEU A 26 -13.80 -12.04 1.62
N SER A 27 -13.79 -10.79 1.13
CA SER A 27 -12.69 -10.27 0.33
C SER A 27 -11.51 -9.76 1.15
N ALA A 28 -11.69 -9.47 2.44
CA ALA A 28 -10.64 -8.89 3.27
C ALA A 28 -9.47 -9.86 3.48
N SER A 29 -8.25 -9.42 3.13
CA SER A 29 -7.01 -10.17 3.34
C SER A 29 -6.07 -9.54 4.37
N VAL A 30 -6.36 -8.29 4.79
CA VAL A 30 -5.49 -7.50 5.68
C VAL A 30 -5.06 -8.24 6.96
N HIS A 31 -5.95 -9.08 7.49
CA HIS A 31 -5.73 -9.87 8.69
C HIS A 31 -4.58 -10.90 8.58
N PHE A 32 -4.18 -11.29 7.36
CA PHE A 32 -3.02 -12.16 7.14
C PHE A 32 -1.94 -11.55 6.27
N ASP A 33 -2.28 -10.65 5.34
CA ASP A 33 -1.32 -10.07 4.40
C ASP A 33 -0.61 -8.82 4.94
N TRP A 34 -0.99 -8.28 6.11
CA TRP A 34 -0.27 -7.17 6.75
C TRP A 34 1.22 -7.43 6.94
N ARG A 35 1.61 -8.71 7.06
CA ARG A 35 3.01 -9.15 7.07
C ARG A 35 3.81 -8.75 5.83
N LEU A 36 3.14 -8.34 4.75
CA LEU A 36 3.73 -7.86 3.52
C LEU A 36 4.05 -6.36 3.53
N ALA A 37 3.59 -5.61 4.55
CA ALA A 37 3.76 -4.15 4.62
C ALA A 37 5.20 -3.66 4.39
N PRO A 38 6.26 -4.31 4.94
CA PRO A 38 7.63 -3.89 4.67
C PRO A 38 8.03 -3.97 3.18
N TYR A 39 7.53 -4.97 2.47
CA TYR A 39 7.82 -5.15 1.03
C TYR A 39 6.97 -4.19 0.20
N ASP A 40 5.71 -3.95 0.59
CA ASP A 40 4.83 -3.00 -0.09
C ASP A 40 5.40 -1.58 -0.10
N ILE A 41 5.99 -1.17 1.04
CA ILE A 41 6.70 0.10 1.17
C ILE A 41 7.95 0.12 0.30
N GLU A 42 8.78 -0.93 0.34
CA GLU A 42 10.01 -1.01 -0.46
C GLU A 42 9.72 -0.95 -1.96
N GLN A 43 8.73 -1.70 -2.46
CA GLN A 43 8.35 -1.62 -3.87
C GLN A 43 7.70 -0.28 -4.22
N THR A 44 6.97 0.35 -3.30
CA THR A 44 6.35 1.67 -3.55
C THR A 44 7.42 2.75 -3.65
N HIS A 45 8.50 2.62 -2.88
CA HIS A 45 9.69 3.46 -3.02
C HIS A 45 10.35 3.28 -4.39
N ALA A 46 10.45 2.05 -4.89
CA ALA A 46 10.97 1.80 -6.24
C ALA A 46 10.03 2.37 -7.32
N HIS A 47 8.72 2.20 -7.16
CA HIS A 47 7.71 2.72 -8.08
C HIS A 47 7.72 4.25 -8.15
N ALA A 48 7.85 4.94 -7.02
CA ALA A 48 7.95 6.40 -6.99
C ALA A 48 9.14 6.91 -7.83
N ARG A 49 10.29 6.23 -7.78
CA ARG A 49 11.46 6.54 -8.63
C ARG A 49 11.20 6.28 -10.10
N VAL A 50 10.45 5.23 -10.45
CA VAL A 50 10.01 4.96 -11.83
C VAL A 50 9.10 6.08 -12.33
N LEU A 51 8.14 6.54 -11.52
CA LEU A 51 7.26 7.66 -11.87
C LEU A 51 8.05 8.95 -12.09
N ALA A 52 9.04 9.24 -11.25
CA ALA A 52 9.92 10.39 -11.43
C ALA A 52 10.74 10.31 -12.72
N ALA A 53 11.33 9.14 -13.00
CA ALA A 53 12.06 8.89 -14.25
C ALA A 53 11.16 9.02 -15.50
N ALA A 54 9.87 8.72 -15.36
CA ALA A 54 8.86 8.89 -16.41
C ALA A 54 8.27 10.30 -16.50
N GLY A 55 8.71 11.25 -15.66
CA GLY A 55 8.21 12.63 -15.63
C GLY A 55 6.80 12.77 -15.02
N LEU A 56 6.31 11.75 -14.32
CA LEU A 56 5.00 11.76 -13.64
C LEU A 56 5.08 12.28 -12.20
N LEU A 57 6.30 12.33 -11.64
CA LEU A 57 6.63 13.06 -10.41
C LEU A 57 7.84 13.96 -10.69
N ASN A 58 7.83 15.18 -10.14
CA ASN A 58 9.03 16.01 -10.12
C ASN A 58 9.94 15.67 -8.92
N GLU A 59 11.15 16.23 -8.88
CA GLU A 59 12.14 15.95 -7.82
C GLU A 59 11.64 16.30 -6.41
N ALA A 60 10.91 17.41 -6.26
CA ALA A 60 10.35 17.80 -4.97
C ALA A 60 9.22 16.86 -4.52
N GLU A 61 8.36 16.44 -5.45
CA GLU A 61 7.32 15.45 -5.20
C GLU A 61 7.92 14.09 -4.82
N LEU A 62 8.98 13.65 -5.52
CA LEU A 62 9.69 12.42 -5.18
C LEU A 62 10.27 12.47 -3.77
N ALA A 63 10.94 13.57 -3.40
CA ALA A 63 11.51 13.74 -2.06
C ALA A 63 10.44 13.69 -0.96
N LEU A 64 9.27 14.29 -1.18
CA LEU A 64 8.13 14.23 -0.25
C LEU A 64 7.61 12.79 -0.11
N VAL A 65 7.48 12.06 -1.22
CA VAL A 65 7.04 10.66 -1.21
C VAL A 65 8.04 9.76 -0.48
N GLU A 66 9.34 9.89 -0.75
CA GLU A 66 10.38 9.10 -0.08
C GLU A 66 10.40 9.39 1.44
N GLY A 67 10.23 10.65 1.83
CA GLY A 67 10.10 11.04 3.23
C GLY A 67 8.87 10.43 3.92
N ALA A 68 7.70 10.48 3.28
CA ALA A 68 6.49 9.89 3.81
C ALA A 68 6.56 8.36 3.91
N LEU A 69 7.18 7.68 2.94
CA LEU A 69 7.41 6.24 2.99
C LEU A 69 8.31 5.86 4.18
N ALA A 70 9.36 6.64 4.44
CA ALA A 70 10.22 6.44 5.60
C ALA A 70 9.48 6.66 6.93
N ASP A 71 8.63 7.68 7.03
CA ASP A 71 7.77 7.93 8.19
C ASP A 71 6.81 6.76 8.44
N VAL A 72 6.06 6.35 7.41
CA VAL A 72 5.12 5.23 7.48
C VAL A 72 5.83 3.94 7.89
N ALA A 73 7.01 3.65 7.33
CA ALA A 73 7.81 2.49 7.73
C ALA A 73 8.20 2.53 9.21
N GLY A 74 8.67 3.68 9.69
CA GLY A 74 9.05 3.89 11.08
C GLY A 74 7.86 3.67 12.02
N ARG A 75 6.71 4.26 11.71
CA ARG A 75 5.50 4.19 12.54
C ARG A 75 4.83 2.82 12.52
N ILE A 76 4.94 2.07 11.41
CA ILE A 76 4.54 0.66 11.37
C ILE A 76 5.47 -0.19 12.25
N SER A 77 6.79 0.06 12.17
CA SER A 77 7.77 -0.69 12.97
C SER A 77 7.63 -0.46 14.48
N SER A 78 7.19 0.73 14.90
CA SER A 78 6.92 1.05 16.31
C SER A 78 5.55 0.57 16.79
N GLY A 79 4.67 0.12 15.88
CA GLY A 79 3.30 -0.26 16.17
C GLY A 79 2.34 0.93 16.32
N GLU A 80 2.76 2.15 15.98
CA GLU A 80 1.90 3.33 15.98
C GLU A 80 0.89 3.29 14.82
N LEU A 81 1.33 2.80 13.65
CA LEU A 81 0.46 2.57 12.51
C LEU A 81 0.22 1.07 12.30
N GLY A 82 -1.01 0.75 11.93
CA GLY A 82 -1.46 -0.61 11.62
C GLY A 82 -2.58 -0.61 10.59
N PRO A 83 -3.10 -1.79 10.26
CA PRO A 83 -4.30 -1.92 9.46
C PRO A 83 -5.54 -1.55 10.29
N GLU A 84 -6.56 -1.03 9.64
CA GLU A 84 -7.87 -0.75 10.19
C GLU A 84 -8.88 -1.79 9.70
N ALA A 85 -10.02 -1.94 10.41
CA ALA A 85 -11.03 -2.94 10.06
C ALA A 85 -11.65 -2.73 8.68
N GLN A 86 -11.62 -1.51 8.16
CA GLN A 86 -12.12 -1.18 6.82
C GLN A 86 -11.08 -1.35 5.69
N ASP A 87 -9.82 -1.66 6.01
CA ASP A 87 -8.81 -1.92 4.98
C ASP A 87 -9.09 -3.28 4.33
N GLU A 88 -9.12 -3.30 3.00
CA GLU A 88 -9.36 -4.53 2.23
C GLU A 88 -8.14 -5.46 2.32
N ASP A 89 -6.96 -4.88 2.21
CA ASP A 89 -5.66 -5.56 2.10
C ASP A 89 -4.53 -4.65 2.63
N VAL A 90 -3.31 -5.17 2.66
CA VAL A 90 -2.12 -4.38 3.01
C VAL A 90 -1.93 -3.16 2.10
N HIS A 91 -2.25 -3.24 0.81
CA HIS A 91 -1.97 -2.18 -0.16
C HIS A 91 -2.88 -0.97 0.04
N THR A 92 -4.15 -1.21 0.33
CA THR A 92 -5.16 -0.20 0.69
C THR A 92 -4.81 0.46 2.03
N ALA A 93 -4.34 -0.31 3.01
CA ALA A 93 -3.86 0.22 4.28
C ALA A 93 -2.65 1.15 4.11
N ILE A 94 -1.61 0.72 3.38
CA ILE A 94 -0.43 1.57 3.11
C ILE A 94 -0.82 2.82 2.31
N GLU A 95 -1.68 2.67 1.30
CA GLU A 95 -2.17 3.79 0.51
C GLU A 95 -2.96 4.80 1.34
N ARG A 96 -3.83 4.34 2.26
CA ARG A 96 -4.55 5.21 3.19
C ARG A 96 -3.59 6.04 4.05
N HIS A 97 -2.57 5.41 4.62
CA HIS A 97 -1.54 6.10 5.41
C HIS A 97 -0.77 7.13 4.58
N LEU A 98 -0.38 6.79 3.34
CA LEU A 98 0.31 7.71 2.44
C LEU A 98 -0.58 8.88 2.02
N ILE A 99 -1.86 8.65 1.71
CA ILE A 99 -2.82 9.71 1.38
C ILE A 99 -3.06 10.63 2.58
N ALA A 100 -3.11 10.09 3.80
CA ALA A 100 -3.26 10.92 5.00
C ALA A 100 -2.10 11.91 5.20
N ILE A 101 -0.89 11.56 4.74
CA ILE A 101 0.31 12.40 4.83
C ILE A 101 0.46 13.32 3.61
N LEU A 102 0.22 12.80 2.41
CA LEU A 102 0.56 13.44 1.12
C LEU A 102 -0.64 14.04 0.39
N GLY A 103 -1.86 13.76 0.81
CA GLY A 103 -3.08 14.11 0.07
C GLY A 103 -3.08 13.54 -1.35
N ASP A 104 -3.40 14.39 -2.32
CA ASP A 104 -3.48 14.02 -3.75
C ASP A 104 -2.16 13.45 -4.31
N LEU A 105 -1.02 13.86 -3.76
CA LEU A 105 0.28 13.32 -4.15
C LEU A 105 0.39 11.82 -3.81
N GLY A 106 -0.21 11.37 -2.72
CA GLY A 106 -0.31 9.94 -2.39
C GLY A 106 -1.11 9.17 -3.45
N GLY A 107 -2.20 9.77 -3.96
CA GLY A 107 -3.01 9.19 -5.03
C GLY A 107 -2.27 9.02 -6.36
N LYS A 108 -1.29 9.90 -6.67
CA LYS A 108 -0.46 9.78 -7.89
C LYS A 108 0.34 8.47 -7.96
N LEU A 109 0.64 7.84 -6.82
CA LEU A 109 1.39 6.58 -6.74
C LEU A 109 0.64 5.37 -7.35
N ARG A 110 -0.64 5.54 -7.70
CA ARG A 110 -1.41 4.54 -8.46
C ARG A 110 -1.07 4.52 -9.95
N ALA A 111 -0.50 5.61 -10.48
CA ALA A 111 -0.25 5.73 -11.91
C ALA A 111 0.63 4.58 -12.43
N GLY A 112 0.19 3.93 -13.51
CA GLY A 112 0.95 2.88 -14.19
C GLY A 112 1.16 1.58 -13.41
N ARG A 113 0.46 1.36 -12.28
CA ARG A 113 0.59 0.17 -11.43
C ARG A 113 -0.75 -0.54 -11.27
N SER A 114 -0.74 -1.88 -11.23
CA SER A 114 -1.91 -2.69 -10.88
C SER A 114 -1.67 -3.38 -9.52
N ARG A 115 -2.73 -3.85 -8.87
CA ARG A 115 -2.54 -4.69 -7.66
C ARG A 115 -2.01 -6.08 -8.02
N ASN A 116 -2.22 -6.55 -9.25
CA ASN A 116 -1.78 -7.88 -9.67
C ASN A 116 -0.25 -8.03 -9.70
N ASP A 117 0.45 -7.06 -10.28
CA ASP A 117 1.91 -7.02 -10.32
C ASP A 117 2.51 -6.61 -8.98
N GLN A 118 1.82 -5.73 -8.25
CA GLN A 118 2.20 -5.31 -6.91
C GLN A 118 2.23 -6.46 -5.91
N VAL A 119 1.12 -7.21 -5.77
CA VAL A 119 1.06 -8.36 -4.84
C VAL A 119 2.03 -9.47 -5.26
N SER A 120 2.22 -9.67 -6.57
CA SER A 120 3.19 -10.63 -7.09
C SER A 120 4.63 -10.27 -6.70
N THR A 121 4.96 -8.98 -6.70
CA THR A 121 6.27 -8.45 -6.30
C THR A 121 6.50 -8.65 -4.81
N ASP A 122 5.55 -8.23 -3.97
CA ASP A 122 5.62 -8.40 -2.51
C ASP A 122 5.78 -9.85 -2.11
N PHE A 123 4.97 -10.74 -2.69
CA PHE A 123 5.03 -12.14 -2.33
C PHE A 123 6.39 -12.76 -2.70
N ARG A 124 6.97 -12.39 -3.83
CA ARG A 124 8.32 -12.85 -4.22
C ARG A 124 9.40 -12.29 -3.31
N MET A 125 9.30 -11.02 -2.90
CA MET A 125 10.23 -10.40 -1.95
C MET A 125 10.15 -11.07 -0.58
N TYR A 126 8.93 -11.31 -0.09
CA TYR A 126 8.65 -12.05 1.12
C TYR A 126 9.26 -13.46 1.07
N LEU A 127 8.98 -14.24 0.02
CA LEU A 127 9.54 -15.59 -0.14
C LEU A 127 11.07 -15.57 -0.17
N ARG A 128 11.68 -14.63 -0.90
CA ARG A 128 13.14 -14.48 -0.91
C ARG A 128 13.69 -14.21 0.49
N HIS A 129 13.03 -13.39 1.29
CA HIS A 129 13.44 -13.16 2.68
C HIS A 129 13.27 -14.43 3.52
N GLN A 130 12.09 -15.04 3.51
CA GLN A 130 11.79 -16.22 4.33
C GLN A 130 12.66 -17.43 4.00
N VAL A 131 12.99 -17.67 2.74
CA VAL A 131 13.90 -18.76 2.34
C VAL A 131 15.27 -18.60 3.01
N ARG A 132 15.79 -17.38 3.17
CA ARG A 132 17.06 -17.13 3.86
C ARG A 132 16.97 -17.35 5.36
N VAL A 133 15.84 -17.03 5.97
CA VAL A 133 15.58 -17.31 7.39
C VAL A 133 15.57 -18.81 7.63
N ILE A 134 14.81 -19.55 6.82
CA ILE A 134 14.71 -21.02 6.91
C ILE A 134 16.07 -21.66 6.67
N ALA A 135 16.80 -21.28 5.61
CA ALA A 135 18.09 -21.87 5.29
C ALA A 135 19.17 -21.65 6.35
N ARG A 136 19.03 -20.65 7.23
CA ARG A 136 19.94 -20.41 8.37
C ARG A 136 19.53 -21.15 9.64
N ALA A 137 18.30 -21.67 9.69
CA ALA A 137 17.74 -22.38 10.84
C ALA A 137 17.96 -23.90 10.78
N VAL A 138 18.47 -24.40 9.65
CA VAL A 138 18.82 -25.80 9.37
C VAL A 138 20.34 -25.90 9.32
#